data_AF-A0A6L7X9N0-F1
#
_entry.id   AF-A0A6L7X9N0-F1
#
_cell.length_a   1.000
_cell.length_b   1.000
_cell.length_c   1.000
_cell.angle_alpha   90.00
_cell.angle_beta   90.00
_cell.angle_gamma   90.00
#
_symmetry.space_group_name_H-M   'P 1'
#
loop_
_entity.id
_entity.type
_entity.pdbx_description
1 polymer ?
#
loop_
_entity_poly.entity_id
_entity_poly.type
_entity_poly.pdbx_seq_one_letter_code
_entity_poly.pdbx_strand_id
1 'polypeptide(L)'
;MTVLDGPLDGIRVVDLSALAPGPYCSMLLADMGAEVILVEQAGRPRGRRDVARDPNEERRRYSSYALGRGKRSIGLNLKADEAREIFYQLSDEADVVLEGFRPGVVKRLGVDWETLSARNPRLVYCSLSGFGQTGPYAAHVGHDINYIATAGALGMIGDYASGGRPAIPVNIIADFAGGGLMAAFAIV
;
A
#
# COMPACT_ATOMS: atom_id res chain seq x y z
N MET A 1 21.51 -8.35 -11.18
CA MET A 1 20.66 -7.27 -10.65
C MET A 1 21.56 -6.44 -9.76
N THR A 2 21.87 -5.22 -10.17
CA THR A 2 22.62 -4.27 -9.33
C THR A 2 21.77 -3.97 -8.11
N VAL A 3 22.25 -4.35 -6.92
CA VAL A 3 21.77 -3.76 -5.67
C VAL A 3 22.19 -2.29 -5.77
N LEU A 4 21.22 -1.37 -5.76
CA LEU A 4 21.55 0.04 -5.66
C LEU A 4 21.89 0.28 -4.20
N ASP A 5 23.18 0.46 -3.89
CA ASP A 5 23.63 0.93 -2.58
C ASP A 5 22.96 2.30 -2.33
N GLY A 6 21.92 2.29 -1.50
CA GLY A 6 21.08 3.45 -1.20
C GLY A 6 20.96 3.66 0.30
N PRO A 7 20.34 4.78 0.75
CA PRO A 7 20.21 5.07 2.17
C PRO A 7 19.41 4.03 2.97
N LEU A 8 18.63 3.16 2.30
CA LEU A 8 17.91 2.05 2.91
C LEU A 8 18.51 0.68 2.57
N ASP A 9 19.78 0.61 2.18
CA ASP A 9 20.45 -0.67 1.99
C ASP A 9 20.43 -1.50 3.30
N GLY A 10 20.21 -2.80 3.15
CA GLY A 10 20.01 -3.72 4.27
C GLY A 10 18.61 -3.67 4.94
N ILE A 11 17.73 -2.74 4.56
CA ILE A 11 16.36 -2.67 5.09
C ILE A 11 15.43 -3.59 4.30
N ARG A 12 14.68 -4.44 5.02
CA ARG A 12 13.66 -5.32 4.43
C ARG A 12 12.24 -4.84 4.74
N VAL A 13 11.44 -4.69 3.70
CA VAL A 13 10.03 -4.27 3.76
C VAL A 13 9.12 -5.38 3.24
N VAL A 14 8.12 -5.76 4.02
CA VAL A 14 7.03 -6.64 3.58
C VAL A 14 5.79 -5.78 3.32
N ASP A 15 5.33 -5.76 2.07
CA ASP A 15 4.24 -4.90 1.60
C ASP A 15 2.99 -5.74 1.32
N LEU A 16 1.94 -5.56 2.12
CA LEU A 16 0.60 -6.15 1.94
C LEU A 16 -0.37 -5.20 1.22
N SER A 17 0.09 -4.01 0.83
CA SER A 17 -0.78 -2.97 0.30
C SER A 17 -1.19 -3.21 -1.15
N ALA A 18 -2.26 -2.54 -1.56
CA ALA A 18 -2.78 -2.59 -2.91
C ALA A 18 -3.17 -1.19 -3.39
N LEU A 19 -3.54 -1.08 -4.66
CA LEU A 19 -3.93 0.17 -5.32
C LEU A 19 -2.75 1.16 -5.38
N ALA A 20 -3.01 2.47 -5.27
CA ALA A 20 -2.00 3.50 -5.49
C ALA A 20 -1.14 3.85 -4.26
N PRO A 21 -1.69 4.18 -3.08
CA PRO A 21 -0.91 4.86 -2.04
C PRO A 21 0.17 3.97 -1.41
N GLY A 22 -0.18 2.74 -1.03
CA GLY A 22 0.76 1.80 -0.43
C GLY A 22 1.85 1.33 -1.41
N PRO A 23 1.49 0.85 -2.62
CA PRO A 23 2.51 0.49 -3.60
C PRO A 23 3.38 1.67 -4.04
N TYR A 24 2.89 2.91 -3.99
CA TYR A 24 3.76 4.07 -4.18
C TYR A 24 4.75 4.25 -3.03
N CYS A 25 4.30 4.17 -1.77
CA CYS A 25 5.16 4.21 -0.59
C CYS A 25 6.30 3.19 -0.69
N SER A 26 5.98 1.91 -0.86
CA SER A 26 7.00 0.86 -0.93
C SER A 26 7.85 0.92 -2.19
N MET A 27 7.37 1.54 -3.28
CA MET A 27 8.21 1.81 -4.46
C MET A 27 9.29 2.85 -4.13
N LEU A 28 8.95 3.91 -3.40
CA LEU A 28 9.93 4.92 -2.97
C LEU A 28 10.99 4.30 -2.06
N LEU A 29 10.60 3.41 -1.15
CA LEU A 29 11.54 2.68 -0.29
C LEU A 29 12.47 1.78 -1.11
N ALA A 30 11.95 1.06 -2.10
CA ALA A 30 12.75 0.24 -3.02
C ALA A 30 13.71 1.11 -3.86
N ASP A 31 13.24 2.25 -4.37
CA ASP A 31 14.07 3.21 -5.13
C ASP A 31 15.22 3.78 -4.26
N MET A 32 15.07 3.76 -2.93
CA MET A 32 16.09 4.16 -1.94
C MET A 32 16.98 3.01 -1.45
N GLY A 33 16.83 1.80 -1.99
CA GLY A 33 17.71 0.65 -1.71
C GLY A 33 17.11 -0.46 -0.84
N ALA A 34 15.89 -0.30 -0.32
CA ALA A 34 15.27 -1.33 0.51
C ALA A 34 14.91 -2.60 -0.30
N GLU A 35 15.07 -3.79 0.29
CA GLU A 35 14.50 -5.02 -0.23
C GLU A 35 13.00 -5.05 0.04
N VAL A 36 12.18 -4.89 -1.00
CA VAL A 36 10.73 -4.89 -0.87
C VAL A 36 10.12 -6.19 -1.40
N ILE A 37 9.40 -6.90 -0.53
CA ILE A 37 8.65 -8.12 -0.84
C ILE A 37 7.16 -7.77 -0.80
N LEU A 38 6.55 -7.70 -1.98
CA LEU A 38 5.11 -7.51 -2.16
C LEU A 38 4.38 -8.84 -1.97
N VAL A 39 3.47 -8.89 -1.00
CA VAL A 39 2.60 -10.04 -0.75
C VAL A 39 1.28 -9.81 -1.47
N GLU A 40 1.08 -10.58 -2.54
CA GLU A 40 -0.13 -10.56 -3.33
C GLU A 40 -1.17 -11.55 -2.79
N GLN A 41 -2.44 -11.20 -2.95
CA GLN A 41 -3.49 -12.17 -2.69
C GLN A 41 -3.49 -13.27 -3.75
N ALA A 42 -3.06 -14.47 -3.38
CA ALA A 42 -3.06 -15.62 -4.27
C ALA A 42 -4.48 -15.90 -4.82
N GLY A 43 -4.59 -16.09 -6.14
CA GLY A 43 -5.83 -16.49 -6.80
C GLY A 43 -6.89 -15.40 -6.98
N ARG A 44 -6.56 -14.12 -6.74
CA ARG A 44 -7.45 -13.00 -7.05
C ARG A 44 -6.84 -12.07 -8.11
N PRO A 45 -7.60 -11.73 -9.18
CA PRO A 45 -7.23 -10.62 -10.06
C PRO A 45 -7.19 -9.32 -9.24
N ARG A 46 -6.18 -8.44 -9.43
CA ARG A 46 -6.04 -7.12 -8.80
C ARG A 46 -7.07 -6.12 -9.38
N GLY A 47 -8.36 -6.39 -9.16
CA GLY A 47 -9.48 -5.46 -9.42
C GLY A 47 -10.32 -5.78 -10.67
N ARG A 48 -11.37 -4.98 -10.91
CA ARG A 48 -12.30 -5.17 -12.05
C ARG A 48 -11.63 -5.10 -13.43
N ARG A 49 -10.39 -4.60 -13.51
CA ARG A 49 -9.61 -4.48 -14.75
C ARG A 49 -8.79 -5.73 -15.08
N ASP A 50 -8.82 -6.76 -14.23
CA ASP A 50 -7.93 -7.91 -14.30
C ASP A 50 -8.62 -9.17 -14.82
N VAL A 51 -9.73 -9.02 -15.52
CA VAL A 51 -10.24 -10.08 -16.40
C VAL A 51 -9.56 -9.94 -17.76
N ALA A 52 -8.23 -10.02 -17.79
CA ALA A 52 -7.52 -10.20 -19.04
C ALA A 52 -7.81 -11.62 -19.52
N ARG A 53 -8.40 -11.76 -20.72
CA ARG A 53 -8.64 -13.08 -21.34
C ARG A 53 -7.34 -13.71 -21.87
N ASP A 54 -6.28 -12.92 -22.01
CA ASP A 54 -4.97 -13.31 -22.55
C ASP A 54 -3.86 -13.08 -21.52
N PRO A 55 -3.11 -14.14 -21.12
CA PRO A 55 -1.92 -14.05 -20.26
C PRO A 55 -0.84 -13.05 -20.76
N ASN A 56 -0.73 -12.82 -22.06
CA ASN A 56 0.22 -11.85 -22.61
C ASN A 56 -0.24 -10.40 -22.41
N GLU A 57 -1.55 -10.14 -22.41
CA GLU A 57 -2.12 -8.83 -22.11
C GLU A 57 -1.93 -8.50 -20.62
N GLU A 58 -2.12 -9.50 -19.75
CA GLU A 58 -1.83 -9.42 -18.33
C GLU A 58 -0.35 -9.09 -18.09
N ARG A 59 0.57 -9.83 -18.70
CA ARG A 59 2.02 -9.58 -18.60
C ARG A 59 2.42 -8.18 -19.07
N ARG A 60 1.81 -7.69 -20.15
CA ARG A 60 2.03 -6.32 -20.67
C ARG A 60 1.51 -5.27 -19.70
N ARG A 61 0.34 -5.47 -19.09
CA ARG A 61 -0.21 -4.57 -18.05
C ARG A 61 0.63 -4.54 -16.78
N TYR A 62 1.13 -5.69 -16.33
CA TYR A 62 2.07 -5.73 -15.19
C TYR A 62 3.39 -5.05 -15.54
N SER A 63 3.91 -5.25 -16.75
CA SER A 63 5.14 -4.57 -17.20
C SER A 63 4.99 -3.05 -17.34
N SER A 64 3.75 -2.55 -17.52
CA SER A 64 3.47 -1.11 -17.52
C SER A 64 3.09 -0.56 -16.14
N TYR A 65 3.03 -1.41 -15.10
CA TYR A 65 2.70 -0.99 -13.75
C TYR A 65 3.93 -0.42 -13.03
N ALA A 66 4.12 0.89 -13.17
CA ALA A 66 5.28 1.59 -12.63
C ALA A 66 5.45 1.43 -11.11
N LEU A 67 4.38 1.23 -10.34
CA LEU A 67 4.42 1.09 -8.87
C LEU A 67 4.94 -0.27 -8.39
N GLY A 68 5.12 -1.24 -9.28
CA GLY A 68 5.70 -2.54 -8.97
C GLY A 68 7.22 -2.60 -9.15
N ARG A 69 7.84 -1.54 -9.69
CA ARG A 69 9.29 -1.55 -9.98
C ARG A 69 10.11 -1.70 -8.70
N GLY A 70 11.25 -2.38 -8.80
CA GLY A 70 12.17 -2.60 -7.67
C GLY A 70 11.73 -3.67 -6.65
N LYS A 71 10.53 -4.23 -6.78
CA LYS A 71 9.96 -5.16 -5.80
C LYS A 71 10.04 -6.62 -6.25
N ARG A 72 10.20 -7.52 -5.29
CA ARG A 72 9.93 -8.95 -5.44
C ARG A 72 8.48 -9.22 -5.06
N SER A 73 7.89 -10.30 -5.56
CA SER A 73 6.48 -10.62 -5.29
C SER A 73 6.30 -12.07 -4.87
N ILE A 74 5.39 -12.30 -3.92
CA ILE A 74 4.95 -13.63 -3.48
C ILE A 74 3.43 -13.65 -3.32
N GLY A 75 2.76 -14.66 -3.88
CA GLY A 75 1.32 -14.85 -3.72
C GLY A 75 1.01 -15.66 -2.47
N LEU A 76 0.31 -15.07 -1.49
CA LEU A 76 -0.14 -15.74 -0.27
C LEU A 76 -1.66 -15.58 -0.08
N ASN A 77 -2.31 -16.65 0.39
CA ASN A 77 -3.68 -16.59 0.88
C ASN A 77 -3.66 -16.63 2.41
N LEU A 78 -3.59 -15.46 3.06
CA LEU A 78 -3.45 -15.32 4.53
C LEU A 78 -4.62 -15.90 5.35
N LYS A 79 -5.68 -16.38 4.69
CA LYS A 79 -6.75 -17.15 5.33
C LYS A 79 -6.36 -18.60 5.60
N ALA A 80 -5.39 -19.14 4.88
CA ALA A 80 -4.81 -20.46 5.16
C ALA A 80 -3.72 -20.30 6.23
N ASP A 81 -3.71 -21.19 7.22
CA ASP A 81 -2.78 -21.08 8.34
C ASP A 81 -1.33 -21.29 7.88
N GLU A 82 -1.08 -22.18 6.92
CA GLU A 82 0.25 -22.42 6.35
C GLU A 82 0.80 -21.19 5.64
N ALA A 83 -0.07 -20.44 4.95
CA ALA A 83 0.33 -19.19 4.29
C ALA A 83 0.59 -18.07 5.31
N ARG A 84 -0.10 -18.11 6.46
CA ARG A 84 0.13 -17.17 7.56
C ARG A 84 1.47 -17.44 8.25
N GLU A 85 1.83 -18.70 8.43
CA GLU A 85 3.15 -19.06 8.95
C GLU A 85 4.29 -18.60 8.03
N ILE A 86 4.15 -18.73 6.71
CA ILE A 86 5.11 -18.16 5.75
C ILE A 86 5.21 -16.63 5.91
N PHE A 87 4.06 -15.96 6.05
CA PHE A 87 4.05 -14.51 6.26
C PHE A 87 4.72 -14.10 7.59
N TYR A 88 4.55 -14.88 8.65
CA TYR A 88 5.23 -14.65 9.92
C TYR A 88 6.74 -14.79 9.78
N GLN A 89 7.24 -15.82 9.09
CA GLN A 89 8.67 -15.97 8.82
C GLN A 89 9.24 -14.77 8.05
N LEU A 90 8.50 -14.26 7.05
CA LEU A 90 8.90 -13.05 6.34
C LEU A 90 8.94 -11.82 7.27
N SER A 91 7.98 -11.71 8.19
CA SER A 91 7.85 -10.57 9.11
C SER A 91 8.85 -10.62 10.27
N ASP A 92 9.27 -11.82 10.68
CA ASP A 92 10.27 -12.04 11.73
C ASP A 92 11.65 -11.49 11.30
N GLU A 93 11.93 -11.49 10.00
CA GLU A 93 13.16 -10.95 9.40
C GLU A 93 12.97 -9.54 8.78
N ALA A 94 11.77 -8.96 8.84
CA ALA A 94 11.50 -7.66 8.25
C ALA A 94 11.82 -6.52 9.22
N ASP A 95 12.25 -5.39 8.68
CA ASP A 95 12.32 -4.13 9.42
C ASP A 95 10.99 -3.38 9.38
N VAL A 96 10.24 -3.52 8.28
CA VAL A 96 8.98 -2.83 8.05
C VAL A 96 7.91 -3.78 7.52
N VAL A 97 6.70 -3.71 8.08
CA VAL A 97 5.48 -4.22 7.45
C VAL A 97 4.59 -3.05 7.07
N LEU A 98 4.23 -2.95 5.80
CA LEU A 98 3.31 -1.95 5.25
C LEU A 98 2.00 -2.63 4.84
N GLU A 99 0.87 -2.09 5.27
CA GLU A 99 -0.44 -2.58 4.87
C GLU A 99 -1.42 -1.45 4.57
N GLY A 100 -2.37 -1.72 3.66
CA GLY A 100 -3.35 -0.73 3.19
C GLY A 100 -4.79 -1.18 3.33
N PHE A 101 -5.09 -2.06 4.29
CA PHE A 101 -6.42 -2.58 4.51
C PHE A 101 -7.29 -1.62 5.33
N ARG A 102 -8.60 -1.88 5.29
CA ARG A 102 -9.54 -1.18 6.17
C ARG A 102 -9.28 -1.57 7.63
N PRO A 103 -9.55 -0.67 8.59
CA PRO A 103 -9.43 -0.99 10.00
C PRO A 103 -10.12 -2.30 10.38
N GLY A 104 -9.43 -3.13 11.16
CA GLY A 104 -9.88 -4.44 11.63
C GLY A 104 -9.64 -5.62 10.68
N VAL A 105 -9.28 -5.39 9.40
CA VAL A 105 -9.02 -6.50 8.45
C VAL A 105 -7.79 -7.30 8.87
N VAL A 106 -6.69 -6.62 9.20
CA VAL A 106 -5.43 -7.28 9.60
C VAL A 106 -5.59 -8.12 10.87
N LYS A 107 -6.41 -7.65 11.82
CA LYS A 107 -6.74 -8.39 13.03
C LYS A 107 -7.50 -9.69 12.75
N ARG A 108 -8.43 -9.66 11.79
CA ARG A 108 -9.14 -10.86 11.34
C ARG A 108 -8.22 -11.82 10.55
N LEU A 109 -7.21 -11.28 9.88
CA LEU A 109 -6.20 -12.07 9.16
C LEU A 109 -5.07 -12.57 10.08
N GLY A 110 -5.01 -12.12 11.33
CA GLY A 110 -3.94 -12.46 12.28
C GLY A 110 -2.59 -11.88 11.91
N VAL A 111 -2.56 -10.72 11.22
CA VAL A 111 -1.32 -10.04 10.78
C VAL A 111 -1.30 -8.58 11.23
N ASP A 112 -2.01 -8.29 12.33
CA ASP A 112 -2.03 -6.98 12.99
C ASP A 112 -0.72 -6.68 13.74
N TRP A 113 -0.59 -5.41 14.15
CA TRP A 113 0.55 -4.92 14.90
C TRP A 113 0.82 -5.72 16.18
N GLU A 114 -0.18 -5.97 17.01
CA GLU A 114 0.00 -6.66 18.28
C GLU A 114 0.54 -8.08 18.08
N THR A 115 0.05 -8.77 17.04
CA THR A 115 0.53 -10.10 16.67
C THR A 115 1.97 -10.08 16.18
N LEU A 116 2.33 -9.17 15.27
CA LEU A 116 3.67 -9.17 14.67
C LEU A 116 4.74 -8.57 15.60
N SER A 117 4.42 -7.52 16.34
CA SER A 117 5.36 -6.88 17.29
C SER A 117 5.74 -7.78 18.46
N ALA A 118 4.84 -8.69 18.87
CA ALA A 118 5.15 -9.71 19.87
C ALA A 118 6.24 -10.69 19.40
N ARG A 119 6.33 -10.91 18.08
CA ARG A 119 7.33 -11.80 17.46
C ARG A 119 8.61 -11.07 17.10
N ASN A 120 8.48 -9.86 16.56
CA ASN A 120 9.57 -8.99 16.18
C ASN A 120 9.40 -7.61 16.85
N PRO A 121 9.97 -7.42 18.07
CA PRO A 121 9.84 -6.16 18.80
C PRO A 121 10.53 -4.95 18.16
N ARG A 122 11.35 -5.16 17.12
CA ARG A 122 12.04 -4.09 16.37
C ARG A 122 11.22 -3.62 15.16
N LEU A 123 10.14 -4.31 14.83
CA LEU A 123 9.35 -4.07 13.64
C LEU A 123 8.74 -2.67 13.63
N VAL A 124 8.86 -1.97 12.50
CA VAL A 124 8.03 -0.80 12.17
C VAL A 124 6.79 -1.30 11.43
N TYR A 125 5.59 -0.95 11.91
CA TYR A 125 4.34 -1.32 11.26
C TYR A 125 3.61 -0.09 10.76
N CYS A 126 3.49 0.04 9.44
CA CYS A 126 2.81 1.14 8.78
C CYS A 126 1.43 0.68 8.31
N SER A 127 0.38 1.24 8.92
CA SER A 127 -1.01 1.04 8.52
C SER A 127 -1.53 2.26 7.75
N LEU A 128 -1.79 2.09 6.46
CA LEU A 128 -2.19 3.17 5.55
C LEU A 128 -3.66 3.04 5.15
N SER A 129 -4.54 3.75 5.85
CA SER A 129 -5.98 3.80 5.56
C SER A 129 -6.48 5.23 5.35
N GLY A 130 -7.58 5.38 4.60
CA GLY A 130 -8.05 6.67 4.10
C GLY A 130 -8.33 7.74 5.15
N PHE A 131 -8.93 7.35 6.28
CA PHE A 131 -9.23 8.24 7.40
C PHE A 131 -8.48 7.85 8.69
N GLY A 132 -7.45 7.00 8.56
CA GLY A 132 -6.73 6.43 9.69
C GLY A 132 -7.47 5.31 10.42
N GLN A 133 -6.80 4.75 11.44
CA GLN A 133 -7.30 3.61 12.22
C GLN A 133 -8.29 4.00 13.33
N THR A 134 -8.43 5.29 13.63
CA THR A 134 -9.24 5.81 14.74
C THR A 134 -10.09 7.00 14.33
N GLY A 135 -11.01 7.42 15.19
CA GLY A 135 -11.88 8.58 14.96
C GLY A 135 -13.19 8.24 14.23
N PRO A 136 -14.06 9.24 14.04
CA PRO A 136 -15.43 9.03 13.58
C PRO A 136 -15.52 8.50 12.14
N TYR A 137 -14.47 8.70 11.34
CA TYR A 137 -14.44 8.31 9.93
C TYR A 137 -13.63 7.04 9.65
N ALA A 138 -13.07 6.38 10.65
CA ALA A 138 -12.24 5.18 10.47
C ALA A 138 -12.96 4.05 9.71
N ALA A 139 -14.28 3.92 9.91
CA ALA A 139 -15.10 2.91 9.23
C ALA A 139 -15.58 3.34 7.83
N HIS A 140 -15.33 4.58 7.41
CA HIS A 140 -15.77 5.06 6.10
C HIS A 140 -14.89 4.52 4.97
N VAL A 141 -15.55 4.23 3.86
CA VAL A 141 -14.89 3.84 2.62
C VAL A 141 -14.71 5.08 1.78
N GLY A 142 -13.50 5.27 1.26
CA GLY A 142 -13.21 6.36 0.34
C GLY A 142 -12.20 5.96 -0.72
N HIS A 143 -12.12 6.82 -1.73
CA HIS A 143 -11.00 6.93 -2.64
C HIS A 143 -10.47 8.36 -2.56
N ASP A 144 -9.37 8.65 -3.25
CA ASP A 144 -8.72 9.97 -3.31
C ASP A 144 -9.72 11.14 -3.28
N ILE A 145 -10.70 11.13 -4.20
CA ILE A 145 -11.73 12.17 -4.31
C ILE A 145 -12.52 12.43 -3.01
N ASN A 146 -12.83 11.39 -2.23
CA ASN A 146 -13.55 11.54 -0.97
C ASN A 146 -12.68 12.27 0.06
N TYR A 147 -11.39 11.94 0.13
CA TYR A 147 -10.46 12.52 1.08
C TYR A 147 -10.19 13.99 0.74
N ILE A 148 -9.92 14.31 -0.53
CA ILE A 148 -9.70 15.69 -0.96
C ILE A 148 -10.96 16.55 -0.90
N ALA A 149 -12.15 15.95 -1.06
CA ALA A 149 -13.41 16.66 -0.84
C ALA A 149 -13.60 17.00 0.65
N THR A 150 -13.37 16.02 1.52
CA THR A 150 -13.52 16.21 2.97
C THR A 150 -12.50 17.21 3.52
N ALA A 151 -11.27 17.21 2.99
CA ALA A 151 -10.21 18.14 3.36
C ALA A 151 -10.36 19.55 2.73
N GLY A 152 -11.38 19.76 1.88
CA GLY A 152 -11.62 21.04 1.19
C GLY A 152 -10.74 21.28 -0.05
N ALA A 153 -9.72 20.46 -0.28
CA ALA A 153 -8.83 20.58 -1.43
C ALA A 153 -9.56 20.49 -2.78
N LEU A 154 -10.59 19.65 -2.89
CA LEU A 154 -11.40 19.55 -4.11
C LEU A 154 -12.05 20.88 -4.47
N GLY A 155 -12.54 21.63 -3.48
CA GLY A 155 -13.18 22.94 -3.70
C GLY A 155 -12.22 24.02 -4.23
N MET A 156 -10.91 23.80 -4.13
CA MET A 156 -9.90 24.70 -4.70
C MET A 156 -9.53 24.37 -6.15
N ILE A 157 -10.07 23.27 -6.70
CA ILE A 157 -9.74 22.78 -8.04
C ILE A 157 -10.93 23.00 -8.96
N GLY A 158 -10.77 23.88 -9.95
CA GLY A 158 -11.85 24.32 -10.83
C GLY A 158 -12.49 25.63 -10.35
N ASP A 159 -13.66 25.95 -10.88
CA ASP A 159 -14.27 27.27 -10.73
C ASP A 159 -15.34 27.32 -9.61
N TYR A 160 -15.11 26.57 -8.53
CA TYR A 160 -16.06 26.49 -7.41
C TYR A 160 -16.29 27.85 -6.74
N ALA A 161 -15.23 28.67 -6.65
CA ALA A 161 -15.28 30.01 -6.07
C ALA A 161 -16.23 30.96 -6.83
N SER A 162 -16.47 30.74 -8.13
CA SER A 162 -17.38 31.53 -8.96
C SER A 162 -18.77 30.88 -9.11
N GLY A 163 -19.11 29.90 -8.25
CA GLY A 163 -20.38 29.17 -8.30
C GLY A 163 -20.39 28.00 -9.29
N GLY A 164 -19.25 27.66 -9.89
CA GLY A 164 -19.06 26.46 -10.71
C GLY A 164 -18.99 25.17 -9.88
N ARG A 165 -18.79 24.03 -10.53
CA ARG A 165 -18.55 22.75 -9.87
C ARG A 165 -17.05 22.49 -9.72
N PRO A 166 -16.61 21.82 -8.64
CA PRO A 166 -15.22 21.36 -8.55
C PRO A 166 -14.86 20.43 -9.71
N ALA A 167 -13.64 20.54 -10.22
CA ALA A 167 -13.09 19.63 -11.20
C ALA A 167 -12.39 18.45 -10.50
N ILE A 168 -12.67 17.23 -10.93
CA ILE A 168 -12.08 16.02 -10.34
C ILE A 168 -10.63 15.89 -10.84
N PRO A 169 -9.61 16.02 -9.97
CA PRO A 169 -8.22 15.84 -10.37
C PRO A 169 -7.89 14.36 -10.53
N VAL A 170 -6.71 14.09 -11.10
CA VAL A 170 -6.04 12.79 -10.91
C VAL A 170 -5.64 12.63 -9.43
N ASN A 171 -5.43 11.39 -8.99
CA ASN A 171 -5.24 11.01 -7.58
C ASN A 171 -3.87 11.38 -6.98
N ILE A 172 -3.30 12.52 -7.37
CA ILE A 172 -1.98 13.00 -6.92
C ILE A 172 -2.03 13.46 -5.46
N ILE A 173 -3.14 14.05 -5.02
CA ILE A 173 -3.18 14.77 -3.74
C ILE A 173 -3.32 13.82 -2.56
N ALA A 174 -4.33 12.95 -2.52
CA ALA A 174 -4.55 12.11 -1.35
C ALA A 174 -3.87 10.74 -1.49
N ASP A 175 -3.90 10.07 -2.65
CA ASP A 175 -3.24 8.78 -2.78
C ASP A 175 -1.70 8.93 -2.79
N PHE A 176 -1.15 9.75 -3.69
CA PHE A 176 0.31 9.85 -3.86
C PHE A 176 0.97 10.77 -2.83
N ALA A 177 0.57 12.03 -2.75
CA ALA A 177 1.22 13.02 -1.88
C ALA A 177 0.82 12.86 -0.41
N GLY A 178 -0.47 12.78 -0.10
CA GLY A 178 -0.98 12.74 1.28
C GLY A 178 -0.87 11.35 1.93
N GLY A 179 -1.00 10.29 1.13
CA GLY A 179 -0.92 8.91 1.59
C GLY A 179 0.48 8.34 1.41
N GLY A 180 0.83 7.97 0.17
CA GLY A 180 2.03 7.18 -0.10
C GLY A 180 3.36 7.88 0.23
N LEU A 181 3.49 9.17 -0.09
CA LEU A 181 4.71 9.93 0.24
C LEU A 181 4.84 10.16 1.75
N MET A 182 3.74 10.52 2.44
CA MET A 182 3.77 10.72 3.89
C MET A 182 4.02 9.40 4.64
N ALA A 183 3.48 8.28 4.15
CA ALA A 183 3.78 6.96 4.69
C ALA A 183 5.26 6.62 4.54
N ALA A 184 5.87 6.91 3.37
CA ALA A 184 7.29 6.68 3.16
C ALA A 184 8.14 7.53 4.12
N PHE A 185 7.80 8.80 4.32
CA PHE A 185 8.48 9.67 5.31
C PHE A 185 8.27 9.24 6.76
N ALA A 186 7.13 8.64 7.11
CA ALA A 186 6.89 8.14 8.45
C ALA A 186 7.66 6.85 8.76
N ILE A 187 8.06 6.10 7.73
CA ILE A 187 8.83 4.86 7.86
C ILE A 187 10.32 5.13 8.08
N VAL A 188 10.86 6.22 7.51
CA VAL A 188 12.31 6.54 7.52
C VAL A 188 12.71 7.56 8.58
#